data_AF-A0A1M6SLI1-F1
#
_entry.id   AF-A0A1M6SLI1-F1
#
_cell.length_a   1.000
_cell.length_b   1.000
_cell.length_c   1.000
_cell.angle_alpha   90.00
_cell.angle_beta   90.00
_cell.angle_gamma   90.00
#
_symmetry.space_group_name_H-M   'P 1'
#
loop_
_entity.id
_entity.type
_entity.pdbx_description
1 polymer ?
#
loop_
_entity_poly.entity_id
_entity_poly.type
_entity_poly.pdbx_seq_one_letter_code
_entity_poly.pdbx_strand_id
1 'polypeptide(L)'
;MEDISFQHVFSRVYNYLCEAGVEMASEQCRQMLQLIDDAVAEVGADQGGHRLLENAMNKLPDYFTVPEVQIPPAAPPLCRGSIGYSRRG
;
A
#
# COMPACT_ATOMS: atom_id res chain seq x y z
N MET A 1 -19.45 -0.22 -9.25
CA MET A 1 -18.11 -0.15 -8.63
C MET A 1 -18.34 0.64 -7.35
N GLU A 2 -18.17 0.02 -6.18
CA GLU A 2 -18.48 0.69 -4.91
C GLU A 2 -17.56 1.90 -4.73
N ASP A 3 -18.16 3.07 -4.49
CA ASP A 3 -17.42 4.27 -4.13
C ASP A 3 -16.70 4.01 -2.81
N ILE A 4 -15.38 3.89 -2.87
CA ILE A 4 -14.55 3.77 -1.68
C ILE A 4 -14.64 5.10 -0.93
N SER A 5 -15.12 5.08 0.30
CA SER A 5 -15.19 6.29 1.13
C SER A 5 -13.80 6.69 1.62
N PHE A 6 -13.60 7.98 1.95
CA PHE A 6 -12.37 8.47 2.58
C PHE A 6 -12.01 7.68 3.84
N GLN A 7 -13.01 7.34 4.67
CA GLN A 7 -12.82 6.52 5.86
C GLN A 7 -12.25 5.15 5.52
N HIS A 8 -12.69 4.54 4.41
CA HIS A 8 -12.17 3.27 3.96
C HIS A 8 -10.71 3.36 3.53
N VAL A 9 -10.33 4.44 2.82
CA VAL A 9 -8.92 4.70 2.46
C VAL A 9 -8.07 4.84 3.72
N PHE A 10 -8.50 5.65 4.67
CA PHE A 10 -7.81 5.86 5.94
C PHE A 10 -7.61 4.53 6.69
N SER A 11 -8.68 3.76 6.89
CA SER A 11 -8.59 2.45 7.56
C SER A 11 -7.67 1.49 6.83
N ARG A 12 -7.65 1.53 5.48
CA ARG A 12 -6.80 0.65 4.68
C ARG A 12 -5.32 0.97 4.87
N VAL A 13 -4.96 2.24 4.79
CA VAL A 13 -3.57 2.70 4.98
C VAL A 13 -3.12 2.46 6.42
N TYR A 14 -3.97 2.77 7.41
CA TYR A 14 -3.68 2.53 8.82
C TYR A 14 -3.41 1.04 9.10
N ASN A 15 -4.31 0.17 8.65
CA ASN A 15 -4.16 -1.27 8.86
C ASN A 15 -2.91 -1.81 8.16
N TYR A 16 -2.60 -1.32 6.95
CA TYR A 16 -1.39 -1.70 6.23
C TYR A 16 -0.13 -1.33 7.03
N LEU A 17 -0.05 -0.12 7.59
CA LEU A 17 1.09 0.30 8.40
C LEU A 17 1.24 -0.53 9.68
N CYS A 18 0.13 -0.83 10.36
CA CYS A 18 0.12 -1.72 11.52
C CYS A 18 0.61 -3.13 11.16
N GLU A 19 0.10 -3.71 10.07
CA GLU A 19 0.51 -5.05 9.59
C GLU A 19 1.97 -5.08 9.10
N ALA A 20 2.46 -3.96 8.57
CA ALA A 20 3.85 -3.76 8.19
C ALA A 20 4.80 -3.59 9.40
N GLY A 21 4.27 -3.59 10.63
CA GLY A 21 5.05 -3.48 11.85
C GLY A 21 5.40 -2.05 12.26
N VAL A 22 4.73 -1.05 11.69
CA VAL A 22 4.88 0.35 12.10
C VAL A 22 3.98 0.60 13.32
N GLU A 23 4.57 1.00 14.45
CA GLU A 23 3.80 1.41 15.62
C GLU A 23 3.10 2.75 15.35
N MET A 24 1.77 2.74 15.32
CA MET A 24 0.93 3.93 15.11
C MET A 24 0.84 4.80 16.37
N ALA A 25 1.96 5.33 16.81
CA ALA A 25 2.00 6.37 17.83
C ALA A 25 1.57 7.74 17.25
N SER A 26 1.44 8.75 18.11
CA SER A 26 0.87 10.05 17.76
C SER A 26 1.58 10.76 16.60
N GLU A 27 2.89 10.58 16.45
CA GLU A 27 3.67 11.21 15.37
C GLU A 27 3.39 10.55 14.01
N GLN A 28 3.31 9.22 13.99
CA GLN A 28 3.03 8.39 12.81
C GLN A 28 1.59 8.61 12.34
N CYS A 29 0.65 8.78 13.27
CA CYS A 29 -0.72 9.19 12.94
C CYS A 29 -0.76 10.57 12.28
N ARG A 30 0.06 11.54 12.73
CA ARG A 30 0.16 12.86 12.09
C ARG A 30 0.80 12.76 10.70
N GLN A 31 1.85 11.96 10.55
CA GLN A 31 2.48 11.72 9.24
C GLN A 31 1.53 11.03 8.27
N MET A 32 0.71 10.08 8.74
CA MET A 32 -0.29 9.42 7.90
C MET A 32 -1.37 10.40 7.45
N LEU A 33 -1.82 11.30 8.35
CA LEU A 33 -2.76 12.37 7.97
C LEU A 33 -2.16 13.31 6.93
N GLN A 34 -0.89 13.70 7.08
CA GLN A 34 -0.17 14.52 6.09
C GLN A 34 -0.08 13.81 4.72
N LEU A 35 0.27 12.53 4.70
CA LEU A 35 0.29 11.73 3.47
C LEU A 35 -1.07 11.74 2.77
N ILE A 36 -2.16 11.58 3.53
CA ILE A 36 -3.51 11.56 2.97
C ILE A 36 -3.90 12.96 2.46
N ASP A 37 -3.56 14.03 3.19
CA ASP A 37 -3.80 15.40 2.76
C ASP A 37 -3.06 15.70 1.43
N ASP A 38 -1.80 15.29 1.31
CA ASP A 38 -1.01 15.46 0.09
C ASP A 38 -1.56 14.62 -1.07
N ALA A 39 -2.05 13.41 -0.81
CA ALA A 39 -2.71 12.58 -1.81
C ALA A 39 -4.06 13.19 -2.27
N VAL A 40 -4.83 13.78 -1.37
CA VAL A 40 -6.07 14.51 -1.71
C VAL A 40 -5.76 15.76 -2.53
N ALA A 41 -4.70 16.50 -2.19
CA ALA A 41 -4.28 17.68 -2.93
C ALA A 41 -3.90 17.37 -4.38
N GLU A 42 -3.32 16.19 -4.63
CA GLU A 42 -2.89 15.77 -5.97
C GLU A 42 -4.04 15.18 -6.82
N VAL A 43 -4.87 14.33 -6.22
CA VAL A 43 -5.96 13.63 -6.92
C VAL A 43 -7.22 14.51 -7.04
N GLY A 44 -7.41 15.46 -6.12
CA GLY A 44 -8.61 16.27 -6.00
C GLY A 44 -9.74 15.54 -5.27
N ALA A 45 -10.48 16.27 -4.43
CA ALA A 45 -11.50 15.72 -3.52
C ALA A 45 -12.64 14.95 -4.23
N ASP A 46 -12.92 15.25 -5.50
CA ASP A 46 -14.04 14.67 -6.27
C ASP A 46 -13.65 13.42 -7.07
N GLN A 47 -12.37 13.04 -7.14
CA GLN A 47 -11.92 11.98 -8.05
C GLN A 47 -11.89 10.57 -7.42
N GLY A 48 -12.93 10.20 -6.66
CA GLY A 48 -13.21 8.82 -6.22
C GLY A 48 -12.17 8.18 -5.29
N GLY A 49 -12.62 7.49 -4.23
CA GLY A 49 -11.70 6.95 -3.22
C GLY A 49 -10.71 5.89 -3.71
N HIS A 50 -10.93 5.28 -4.89
CA HIS A 50 -9.98 4.34 -5.48
C HIS A 50 -8.68 5.01 -5.93
N ARG A 51 -8.78 6.16 -6.63
CA ARG A 51 -7.59 6.93 -7.04
C ARG A 51 -6.86 7.52 -5.86
N LEU A 52 -7.61 7.96 -4.85
CA LEU A 52 -7.02 8.44 -3.60
C LEU A 52 -6.23 7.34 -2.90
N LEU A 53 -6.79 6.14 -2.80
CA LEU A 53 -6.10 4.99 -2.22
C LEU A 53 -4.85 4.62 -3.01
N GLU A 54 -4.94 4.55 -4.34
CA GLU A 54 -3.79 4.27 -5.21
C GLU A 54 -2.66 5.29 -5.00
N ASN A 55 -3.00 6.58 -4.99
CA ASN A 55 -2.02 7.66 -4.78
C ASN A 55 -1.39 7.59 -3.38
N ALA A 56 -2.21 7.42 -2.33
CA ALA A 56 -1.75 7.27 -0.96
C ALA A 56 -0.78 6.08 -0.80
N MET A 57 -1.08 4.93 -1.40
CA MET A 57 -0.21 3.75 -1.36
C MET A 57 1.11 3.97 -2.12
N ASN A 58 1.09 4.70 -3.23
CA ASN A 58 2.29 5.03 -4.00
C ASN A 58 3.24 5.98 -3.25
N LYS A 59 2.69 6.92 -2.47
CA LYS A 59 3.46 7.86 -1.64
C LYS A 59 3.93 7.29 -0.31
N LEU A 60 3.36 6.17 0.14
CA LEU A 60 3.65 5.56 1.43
C LEU A 60 5.17 5.41 1.73
N PRO A 61 6.02 4.96 0.79
CA PRO A 61 7.46 4.86 1.00
C PRO A 61 8.17 6.20 1.30
N ASP A 62 7.59 7.33 0.87
CA ASP A 62 8.17 8.66 1.08
C ASP A 62 7.96 9.15 2.53
N TYR A 63 6.94 8.64 3.22
CA TYR A 63 6.57 9.05 4.59
C TYR A 63 6.96 8.00 5.64
N PHE A 64 7.00 6.72 5.25
CA PHE A 64 7.25 5.61 6.16
C PHE A 64 8.34 4.69 5.64
N THR A 65 9.40 4.51 6.43
CA THR A 65 10.36 3.43 6.22
C THR A 65 9.75 2.12 6.71
N VAL A 66 9.15 1.36 5.78
CA VAL A 66 8.65 0.03 6.09
C VAL A 66 9.83 -0.91 6.34
N PRO A 67 9.84 -1.68 7.46
CA PRO A 67 10.89 -2.67 7.71
C PRO A 67 11.04 -3.63 6.53
N GLU A 68 12.27 -3.87 6.11
CA GLU A 68 12.55 -4.83 5.05
C GLU A 68 12.19 -6.24 5.54
N VAL A 69 11.25 -6.89 4.85
CA VAL A 69 10.84 -8.25 5.18
C VAL A 69 11.94 -9.21 4.75
N GLN A 70 12.58 -9.86 5.72
CA GLN A 70 13.49 -10.97 5.43
C GLN A 70 12.68 -12.18 4.97
N ILE A 71 12.54 -12.33 3.66
CA ILE A 71 11.88 -13.50 3.07
C ILE A 71 12.84 -14.69 3.23
N PRO A 72 12.46 -15.76 3.94
CA PRO A 72 13.30 -16.93 4.05
C PRO A 72 13.52 -17.53 2.66
N PRO A 73 14.72 -18.05 2.36
CA PRO A 73 14.95 -18.76 1.12
C PRO A 73 13.99 -19.96 1.06
N ALA A 74 13.39 -20.18 -0.10
CA ALA A 74 12.48 -21.30 -0.29
C ALA A 74 13.22 -22.63 -0.03
N ALA A 75 12.61 -23.49 0.79
CA ALA A 75 13.11 -24.82 1.11
C ALA A 75 11.99 -25.86 0.93
N PRO A 76 12.06 -26.75 -0.08
CA PRO A 76 13.16 -26.92 -1.05
C PRO A 76 13.29 -25.71 -1.99
N PRO A 77 14.48 -25.50 -2.62
CA PRO A 77 14.67 -24.45 -3.61
C PRO A 77 13.56 -24.50 -4.66
N LEU A 78 13.00 -23.34 -5.00
CA LEU A 78 11.99 -23.23 -6.05
C LEU A 78 12.63 -23.62 -7.39
N CYS A 79 12.49 -24.89 -7.75
CA CYS A 79 12.68 -25.33 -9.12
C CYS A 79 11.53 -24.68 -9.91
N ARG A 80 11.81 -23.58 -10.63
CA ARG A 80 10.87 -23.10 -11.65
C ARG A 80 10.69 -24.23 -12.64
N GLY A 81 9.61 -25.00 -12.48
CA GLY A 81 9.24 -25.99 -13.47
C GLY A 81 9.21 -25.29 -14.82
N SER A 82 9.89 -25.86 -15.81
CA SER A 82 9.75 -25.49 -17.20
C SER A 82 8.35 -25.91 -17.66
N ILE A 83 7.31 -25.27 -17.11
CA ILE A 83 5.98 -25.30 -17.67
C ILE A 83 6.13 -24.50 -18.96
N GLY A 84 6.43 -25.22 -20.03
CA GLY A 84 6.51 -24.69 -21.39
C GLY A 84 5.12 -24.23 -21.81
N TYR A 85 4.69 -23.08 -21.28
CA TYR A 85 3.63 -22.29 -21.87
C TYR A 85 4.10 -21.94 -23.26
N SER A 86 3.82 -22.83 -24.21
CA SER A 86 3.94 -22.56 -25.62
C SER A 86 3.04 -21.37 -25.84
N ARG A 87 3.64 -20.23 -26.19
CA ARG A 87 2.92 -19.08 -26.72
C ARG A 87 2.21 -19.58 -27.99
N ARG A 88 1.00 -20.11 -27.86
CA ARG A 88 0.07 -20.16 -29.00
C ARG A 88 -0.19 -18.70 -29.34
N GLY A 89 0.20 -18.34 -30.56
CA GLY A 89 0.11 -17.00 -31.12
C GLY A 89 -1.32 -16.53 -31.29
#